data_AF-A0A8S3ICL1-F1
#
_entry.id   AF-A0A8S3ICL1-F1
#
_cell.length_a   1.000
_cell.length_b   1.000
_cell.length_c   1.000
_cell.angle_alpha   90.00
_cell.angle_beta   90.00
_cell.angle_gamma   90.00
#
_symmetry.space_group_name_H-M   'P 1'
#
loop_
_entity.id
_entity.type
_entity.pdbx_description
1 polymer ?
#
loop_
_entity_poly.entity_id
_entity_poly.type
_entity_poly.pdbx_seq_one_letter_code
_entity_poly.pdbx_strand_id
1 'polypeptide(L)' 'GIYKFVIDYNRVGYTHLFSATQVSVHPLRHTEYERFITSAFPYYISSFSMMAGAFLLSFIVLYHRDDTPKNKTE' A
#
# COMPACT_ATOMS: atom_id res chain seq x y z
N GLY A 1 -17.81 1.08 13.58
CA GLY A 1 -18.69 1.83 14.47
C GLY A 1 -19.11 1.00 15.66
N ILE A 2 -20.02 1.52 16.48
CA ILE A 2 -20.62 0.78 17.60
C ILE A 2 -21.95 0.19 17.13
N TYR A 3 -22.11 -1.11 17.28
CA TYR A 3 -23.31 -1.85 16.87
C TYR A 3 -23.85 -2.66 18.05
N LYS A 4 -25.06 -3.18 17.90
CA LYS A 4 -25.74 -3.97 18.94
C LYS A 4 -26.45 -5.17 18.32
N PHE A 5 -26.19 -6.34 18.86
CA PHE A 5 -27.03 -7.52 18.63
C PHE A 5 -28.22 -7.45 19.60
N VAL A 6 -29.43 -7.36 19.05
CA VAL A 6 -30.67 -7.28 19.83
C VAL A 6 -31.51 -8.52 19.54
N ILE A 7 -31.83 -9.26 20.59
CA ILE A 7 -32.78 -10.37 20.55
C ILE A 7 -34.00 -9.91 21.36
N ASP A 8 -35.12 -9.76 20.69
CA ASP A 8 -36.41 -9.46 21.30
C ASP A 8 -37.39 -10.58 20.93
N TYR A 9 -37.69 -11.43 21.91
CA TYR A 9 -38.62 -12.54 21.77
C TYR A 9 -39.86 -12.28 22.59
N ASN A 10 -40.87 -11.69 21.93
CA ASN A 10 -42.19 -11.46 22.49
C ASN A 10 -43.22 -12.37 21.81
N ARG A 11 -43.75 -13.35 22.56
CA ARG A 11 -44.79 -14.29 22.12
C ARG A 11 -45.77 -14.55 23.27
N VAL A 12 -47.06 -14.61 22.94
CA VAL A 12 -48.13 -14.89 23.90
C VAL A 12 -47.93 -16.28 24.51
N GLY A 13 -48.01 -16.37 25.84
CA GLY A 13 -47.79 -17.63 26.57
C GLY A 13 -46.32 -17.96 26.89
N TYR A 14 -45.36 -17.14 26.42
CA TYR A 14 -43.95 -17.25 26.79
C TYR A 14 -43.49 -16.01 27.56
N THR A 15 -42.45 -16.16 28.40
CA THR A 15 -41.79 -15.03 29.03
C THR A 15 -41.09 -14.18 27.96
N HIS A 16 -41.24 -12.86 28.05
CA HIS A 16 -40.53 -11.92 27.19
C HIS A 16 -39.02 -12.04 27.42
N LEU A 17 -38.26 -12.34 26.37
CA LEU A 17 -36.80 -12.38 26.42
C LEU A 17 -36.25 -11.19 25.67
N PHE A 18 -35.49 -10.36 26.37
CA PHE A 18 -34.76 -9.24 25.79
C PHE A 18 -33.28 -9.39 26.11
N SER A 19 -32.45 -9.48 25.06
CA SER A 19 -31.00 -9.55 25.18
C SER A 19 -30.33 -8.61 24.19
N ALA A 20 -29.28 -7.94 24.65
CA ALA A 20 -28.77 -6.72 24.08
C ALA A 20 -27.25 -6.68 24.24
N THR A 21 -26.51 -7.14 23.23
CA THR A 21 -25.05 -7.21 23.28
C THR A 21 -24.44 -6.12 22.41
N GLN A 22 -23.74 -5.16 23.03
CA GLN A 22 -23.02 -4.11 22.33
C GLN A 22 -21.67 -4.62 21.83
N VAL A 23 -21.36 -4.40 20.56
CA VAL A 23 -20.11 -4.82 19.93
C VAL A 23 -19.53 -3.68 19.11
N SER A 24 -18.22 -3.49 19.21
CA SER A 24 -17.47 -2.54 18.39
C SER A 24 -16.97 -3.23 17.11
N VAL A 25 -17.19 -2.59 15.98
CA VAL A 25 -16.61 -2.99 14.69
C VAL A 25 -15.58 -1.93 14.32
N HIS A 26 -14.30 -2.30 14.31
CA HIS A 26 -13.23 -1.40 13.88
C HIS A 26 -13.06 -1.45 12.36
N PRO A 27 -12.65 -0.35 11.70
CA PRO A 27 -12.28 -0.37 10.29
C PRO A 27 -10.98 -1.17 10.07
N LEU A 28 -10.67 -1.45 8.81
CA LEU A 28 -9.43 -2.10 8.41
C LEU A 28 -8.21 -1.29 8.87
N ARG A 29 -7.20 -1.99 9.38
CA ARG A 29 -5.89 -1.43 9.71
C ARG A 29 -5.05 -1.27 8.46
N HIS A 30 -4.00 -0.44 8.54
CA HIS A 30 -3.09 -0.21 7.42
C HIS A 30 -2.38 -1.49 6.91
N THR A 31 -2.25 -2.52 7.76
CA THR A 31 -1.67 -3.84 7.40
C THR A 31 -2.67 -4.80 6.75
N GLU A 32 -3.96 -4.47 6.78
CA GLU A 32 -5.06 -5.35 6.35
C GLU A 32 -5.55 -5.01 4.93
N TYR A 33 -5.01 -3.95 4.31
CA TYR A 33 -5.27 -3.65 2.91
C TYR A 33 -4.51 -4.61 1.99
N GLU A 34 -5.11 -4.88 0.83
CA GLU A 34 -4.47 -5.66 -0.22
C GLU A 34 -3.17 -4.99 -0.72
N ARG A 35 -2.16 -5.82 -0.96
CA ARG A 35 -0.87 -5.39 -1.50
C ARG A 35 -0.68 -6.02 -2.87
N PHE A 36 0.09 -5.36 -3.73
CA PHE A 36 0.42 -5.83 -5.09
C PHE A 36 -0.81 -5.97 -5.99
N ILE A 37 -1.55 -4.88 -6.12
CA ILE A 37 -2.73 -4.82 -6.99
C ILE A 37 -2.27 -4.89 -8.45
N THR A 38 -2.87 -5.77 -9.24
CA THR A 38 -2.49 -6.01 -10.65
C THR A 38 -2.60 -4.74 -11.50
N SER A 39 -3.65 -3.95 -11.29
CA SER A 39 -3.84 -2.68 -11.98
C SER A 39 -2.76 -1.64 -11.64
N ALA A 40 -2.01 -1.81 -10.54
CA ALA A 40 -1.00 -0.88 -10.10
C ALA A 40 0.43 -1.27 -10.54
N PHE A 41 0.61 -2.38 -11.27
CA PHE A 41 1.92 -2.80 -11.79
C PHE A 41 2.69 -1.70 -12.56
N PRO A 42 2.04 -0.86 -13.40
CA PRO A 42 2.74 0.23 -14.07
C PRO A 42 3.45 1.20 -13.10
N TYR A 43 2.85 1.46 -11.93
CA TYR A 43 3.43 2.37 -10.92
C TYR A 43 4.55 1.71 -10.11
N TYR A 44 4.43 0.42 -9.83
CA TYR A 44 5.49 -0.33 -9.17
C TYR A 44 6.74 -0.38 -10.06
N ILE A 45 6.57 -0.71 -11.34
CA ILE A 45 7.68 -0.80 -12.30
C ILE A 45 8.30 0.57 -12.55
N SER A 46 7.50 1.63 -12.71
CA SER A 46 8.03 2.97 -12.97
C SER A 46 8.93 3.48 -11.83
N SER A 47 8.54 3.22 -10.59
CA SER A 47 9.33 3.61 -9.40
C SER A 47 10.70 2.93 -9.41
N PHE A 48 10.74 1.61 -9.67
CA PHE A 48 12.00 0.87 -9.78
C PHE A 48 12.83 1.28 -11.00
N SER A 49 12.18 1.60 -12.13
CA SER A 49 12.86 2.11 -13.33
C SER A 49 13.59 3.42 -13.05
N MET A 50 12.98 4.34 -12.29
CA MET A 50 13.63 5.60 -11.93
C MET A 50 14.83 5.40 -11.00
N MET A 51 14.73 4.48 -10.04
CA MET A 51 15.86 4.13 -9.16
C MET A 51 17.03 3.52 -9.95
N ALA A 52 16.74 2.57 -10.84
CA ALA A 52 17.74 1.95 -11.70
C ALA A 52 18.37 2.98 -12.66
N GLY A 53 17.55 3.86 -13.24
CA GLY A 53 18.02 4.94 -14.11
C GLY A 53 18.97 5.90 -13.39
N ALA A 54 18.61 6.35 -12.19
CA ALA A 54 19.47 7.22 -11.39
C ALA A 54 20.80 6.52 -11.01
N PHE A 55 20.74 5.24 -10.66
CA PHE A 55 21.93 4.44 -10.36
C PHE A 55 22.84 4.34 -11.59
N LEU A 56 22.32 3.88 -12.73
CA LEU A 56 23.11 3.76 -13.97
C LEU A 56 23.65 5.11 -14.44
N LEU A 57 22.84 6.17 -14.37
CA LEU A 57 23.27 7.52 -14.72
C LEU A 57 24.46 7.95 -13.84
N SER A 58 24.44 7.67 -12.54
CA SER A 58 25.56 7.98 -11.66
C SER A 58 26.84 7.26 -12.07
N PHE A 59 26.77 5.98 -12.46
CA PHE A 59 27.94 5.26 -12.98
C PHE A 59 28.42 5.81 -14.31
N ILE A 60 27.50 6.06 -15.25
CA ILE A 60 27.86 6.59 -16.57
C ILE A 60 28.55 7.93 -16.42
N VAL A 61 28.01 8.85 -15.61
CA VAL A 61 28.62 10.16 -15.36
C VAL A 61 29.99 10.03 -14.69
N LEU A 62 30.15 9.14 -13.72
CA LEU A 62 31.43 8.97 -13.01
C LEU A 62 32.53 8.37 -13.90
N TYR A 63 32.18 7.44 -14.78
CA TYR A 63 33.13 6.77 -15.68
C TYR A 63 33.16 7.38 -17.08
N HIS A 64 32.44 8.48 -17.32
CA HIS A 64 32.50 9.20 -18.58
C HIS A 64 33.89 9.82 -18.74
N ARG A 65 34.62 9.38 -19.76
CA ARG A 65 35.85 10.03 -20.20
C ARG A 65 35.52 10.93 -21.39
N ASP A 66 35.80 12.21 -21.24
CA ASP A 66 35.87 13.12 -22.38
C ASP A 66 37.15 12.81 -23.15
N ASP A 67 37.04 12.16 -24.31
CA ASP A 67 38.15 11.98 -25.24
C ASP A 67 38.53 13.34 -25.82
N THR A 68 39.27 14.13 -25.04
CA THR A 68 40.03 15.25 -25.57
C THR A 68 41.24 14.69 -26.31
N PRO A 69 41.39 14.89 -27.63
CA PRO A 69 42.65 14.60 -28.27
C PRO A 69 43.69 15.53 -27.64
N LYS A 70 44.56 14.97 -26.80
CA LYS A 70 45.78 15.65 -26.33
C LYS A 70 46.70 15.85 -27.52
N ASN A 71 46.42 16.87 -28.34
CA ASN A 71 47.44 17.47 -29.19
C ASN A 71 48.33 18.32 -28.27
N LYS A 72 49.29 17.66 -27.62
CA LYS A 72 50.51 18.33 -27.19
C LYS A 72 51.39 18.43 -28.43
N THR A 73 51.50 19.63 -28.99
CA THR A 73 52.64 20.00 -29.82
C THR A 73 52.99 21.45 -29.51
N GLU A 74 54.22 21.62 -29.04
CA GLU A 74 55.07 22.82 -28.88
C GLU A 74 54.44 24.21 -28.70
#